data_AF-A0A5J4KZE6-F1
#
_entry.id   AF-A0A5J4KZE6-F1
#
_cell.length_a   1.000
_cell.length_b   1.000
_cell.length_c   1.000
_cell.angle_alpha   90.00
_cell.angle_beta   90.00
_cell.angle_gamma   90.00
#
_symmetry.space_group_name_H-M   'P 1'
#
loop_
_entity.id
_entity.type
_entity.pdbx_description
1 polymer ?
#
loop_
_entity_poly.entity_id
_entity_poly.type
_entity_poly.pdbx_seq_one_letter_code
_entity_poly.pdbx_strand_id
1 'polypeptide(L)'
;MRKIITTMWVSLDGFIAGPNGEMDWIGELYDEAMGVYEHNFVSSADTLLLGRVTYQSFAGAWPHVPDSPTARRKRKPMLAY
;
A
#
# COMPACT_ATOMS: atom_id res chain seq x y z
N MET A 1 -3.07 17.45 22.30
CA MET A 1 -4.15 16.87 21.47
C MET A 1 -3.51 16.04 20.35
N ARG A 2 -4.00 14.82 20.11
CA ARG A 2 -3.52 13.98 19.00
C ARG A 2 -4.15 14.45 17.68
N LYS A 3 -3.41 14.38 16.58
CA LYS A 3 -3.90 14.74 15.24
C LYS A 3 -4.47 13.50 14.55
N ILE A 4 -5.56 13.67 13.82
CA ILE A 4 -6.02 12.69 12.84
C ILE A 4 -5.41 13.12 11.51
N ILE A 5 -4.63 12.23 10.91
CA ILE A 5 -3.90 12.49 9.67
C ILE A 5 -4.29 11.41 8.67
N THR A 6 -4.63 11.83 7.45
CA THR A 6 -4.92 10.93 6.33
C THR A 6 -3.79 11.04 5.33
N THR A 7 -3.27 9.90 4.88
CA THR A 7 -2.32 9.80 3.77
C THR A 7 -2.83 8.78 2.76
N MET A 8 -2.68 9.07 1.47
CA MET A 8 -3.05 8.16 0.38
C MET A 8 -2.31 8.52 -0.91
N TRP A 9 -1.99 7.52 -1.72
CA TRP A 9 -1.69 7.73 -3.13
C TRP A 9 -2.99 7.95 -3.88
N VAL A 10 -3.01 8.93 -4.77
CA VAL A 10 -4.17 9.28 -5.59
C VAL A 10 -3.73 9.59 -7.01
N SER A 11 -4.46 9.10 -7.99
CA SER A 11 -4.28 9.47 -9.38
C SER A 11 -4.68 10.93 -9.63
N LEU A 12 -4.27 11.50 -10.76
CA LEU A 12 -4.60 12.87 -11.12
C LEU A 12 -6.12 13.12 -11.23
N ASP A 13 -6.86 12.09 -11.63
CA ASP A 13 -8.31 12.08 -11.77
C ASP A 13 -9.05 11.62 -10.49
N GLY A 14 -8.34 11.42 -9.38
CA GLY A 14 -8.94 11.29 -8.04
C GLY A 14 -9.23 9.88 -7.56
N PHE A 15 -8.67 8.85 -8.19
CA PHE A 15 -8.85 7.45 -7.79
C PHE A 15 -7.67 6.94 -6.97
N ILE A 16 -7.94 6.02 -6.04
CA ILE A 16 -6.93 5.44 -5.13
C ILE A 16 -6.57 3.98 -5.47
N ALA A 17 -7.30 3.37 -6.40
CA ALA A 17 -7.10 2.01 -6.87
C ALA A 17 -7.66 1.85 -8.29
N GLY A 18 -7.20 0.83 -9.01
CA GLY A 18 -7.78 0.44 -10.30
C GLY A 18 -9.22 -0.11 -10.17
N PRO A 19 -9.90 -0.37 -11.31
CA PRO A 19 -11.30 -0.80 -11.33
C PRO A 19 -11.63 -2.05 -10.51
N ASN A 20 -10.65 -2.93 -10.28
CA ASN A 20 -10.80 -4.15 -9.48
C ASN A 20 -9.96 -4.12 -8.19
N GLY A 21 -9.52 -2.93 -7.74
CA GLY A 21 -8.71 -2.76 -6.54
C GLY A 21 -7.20 -2.90 -6.78
N GLU A 22 -6.74 -2.73 -8.02
CA GLU A 22 -5.33 -2.84 -8.37
C GLU A 22 -4.49 -1.67 -7.81
N MET A 23 -3.31 -2.01 -7.32
CA MET A 23 -2.31 -1.08 -6.73
C MET A 23 -0.94 -1.18 -7.42
N ASP A 24 -0.85 -1.89 -8.54
CA ASP A 24 0.37 -2.04 -9.34
C ASP A 24 0.87 -0.71 -9.95
N TRP A 25 -0.04 0.19 -10.29
CA TRP A 25 0.29 1.54 -10.78
C TRP A 25 1.19 2.35 -9.82
N ILE A 26 1.03 2.17 -8.50
CA ILE A 26 1.92 2.80 -7.50
C ILE A 26 3.29 2.12 -7.53
N GLY A 27 3.30 0.78 -7.58
CA GLY A 27 4.53 0.00 -7.55
C GLY A 27 5.46 0.25 -8.75
N GLU A 28 4.91 0.64 -9.90
CA GLU A 28 5.71 1.04 -11.07
C GLU A 28 6.34 2.43 -10.93
N LEU A 29 5.74 3.30 -10.11
CA LEU A 29 6.21 4.66 -9.84
C LEU A 29 7.02 4.78 -8.54
N TYR A 30 7.04 3.72 -7.74
CA TYR A 30 7.63 3.73 -6.41
C TYR A 30 9.16 3.81 -6.46
N ASP A 31 9.72 4.81 -5.78
CA ASP A 31 11.16 5.00 -5.63
C ASP A 31 11.60 4.98 -4.15
N GLU A 32 12.91 5.08 -3.93
CA GLU A 32 13.49 5.07 -2.59
C GLU A 32 13.04 6.26 -1.75
N ALA A 33 12.91 7.45 -2.34
CA ALA A 33 12.51 8.66 -1.63
C ALA A 33 11.06 8.56 -1.13
N MET A 34 10.18 7.98 -1.95
CA MET A 34 8.82 7.64 -1.55
C MET A 34 8.81 6.67 -0.37
N GLY A 35 9.64 5.64 -0.40
CA GLY A 35 9.71 4.67 0.69
C GLY A 35 10.23 5.24 2.00
N VAL A 36 11.25 6.11 1.95
CA VAL A 36 11.74 6.83 3.13
C VAL A 36 10.65 7.75 3.69
N TYR A 37 9.91 8.45 2.83
CA TYR A 37 8.80 9.29 3.24
C TYR A 37 7.68 8.48 3.94
N GLU A 38 7.23 7.39 3.33
CA GLU A 38 6.19 6.53 3.89
C GLU A 38 6.62 5.91 5.22
N HIS A 39 7.86 5.39 5.29
CA HIS A 39 8.40 4.81 6.51
C HIS A 39 8.42 5.83 7.66
N ASN A 40 8.95 7.03 7.41
CA ASN A 40 8.99 8.10 8.41
C ASN A 40 7.59 8.53 8.83
N PHE A 41 6.66 8.63 7.88
CA PHE A 41 5.27 9.00 8.16
C PHE A 41 4.59 7.96 9.05
N VAL A 42 4.60 6.68 8.66
CA VAL A 42 3.97 5.60 9.43
C VAL A 42 4.63 5.43 10.79
N SER A 43 5.96 5.57 10.88
CA SER A 43 6.69 5.48 12.15
C SER A 43 6.39 6.64 13.11
N SER A 44 5.86 7.76 12.62
CA SER A 44 5.44 8.89 13.44
C SER A 44 4.06 8.69 14.11
N ALA A 45 3.30 7.66 13.69
CA ALA A 45 1.98 7.34 14.20
C ALA A 45 2.03 6.10 15.11
N ASP A 46 1.27 6.13 16.21
CA ASP A 46 1.15 4.99 17.12
C ASP A 46 -0.12 4.15 16.87
N THR A 47 -0.99 4.58 15.96
CA THR A 47 -2.25 3.90 15.64
C THR A 47 -2.62 4.10 14.17
N LEU A 48 -3.00 3.02 13.49
CA LEU A 48 -3.55 3.03 12.14
C LEU A 48 -5.06 2.75 12.18
N LEU A 49 -5.85 3.58 11.51
CA LEU A 49 -7.28 3.36 11.30
C LEU A 49 -7.49 2.94 9.85
N LEU A 50 -7.93 1.70 9.63
CA LEU A 50 -8.10 1.12 8.30
C LEU A 50 -9.54 0.64 8.09
N GLY A 51 -10.04 0.82 6.87
CA GLY A 51 -11.26 0.14 6.43
C GLY A 51 -11.03 -1.36 6.27
N ARG A 52 -12.11 -2.15 6.36
CA ARG A 52 -12.07 -3.62 6.26
C ARG A 52 -11.26 -4.13 5.06
N VAL A 53 -11.49 -3.55 3.88
CA VAL A 53 -10.86 -4.00 2.62
C VAL A 53 -9.35 -3.74 2.64
N THR A 54 -8.92 -2.54 3.05
CA THR A 54 -7.51 -2.19 3.20
C THR A 54 -6.81 -3.08 4.23
N TYR A 55 -7.46 -3.30 5.38
CA TYR A 55 -6.94 -4.19 6.42
C TYR A 55 -6.71 -5.61 5.90
N GLN A 56 -7.67 -6.19 5.18
CA GLN A 56 -7.55 -7.54 4.62
C GLN A 56 -6.40 -7.65 3.61
N SER A 57 -6.19 -6.64 2.78
CA SER A 57 -5.05 -6.60 1.84
C SER A 57 -3.70 -6.62 2.58
N PHE A 58 -3.57 -5.84 3.64
CA PHE A 58 -2.33 -5.75 4.42
C PHE A 58 -2.08 -7.02 5.23
N ALA A 59 -3.09 -7.50 5.95
CA ALA A 59 -2.99 -8.72 6.75
C ALA A 59 -2.68 -9.96 5.89
N GLY A 60 -3.18 -10.01 4.65
CA GLY A 60 -2.89 -11.10 3.72
C GLY A 60 -1.51 -11.06 3.06
N ALA A 61 -0.79 -9.93 3.13
CA ALA A 61 0.50 -9.75 2.46
C ALA A 61 1.68 -9.60 3.44
N TRP A 62 1.57 -8.71 4.42
CA TRP A 62 2.70 -8.31 5.27
C TRP A 62 3.33 -9.42 6.12
N PRO A 63 2.60 -10.40 6.68
CA PRO A 63 3.22 -11.51 7.41
C PRO A 63 4.22 -12.32 6.57
N HIS A 64 4.11 -12.28 5.24
CA HIS A 64 4.97 -13.01 4.31
C HIS A 64 6.15 -12.19 3.77
N VAL A 65 6.23 -10.89 4.10
CA VAL A 65 7.32 -10.00 3.65
C VAL A 65 8.70 -10.40 4.21
N PRO A 66 8.85 -10.76 5.50
CA PRO A 66 10.14 -11.17 6.05
C PRO A 66 10.75 -12.38 5.35
N ASP A 67 9.90 -13.29 4.86
CA ASP A 67 10.32 -14.51 4.16
C ASP A 67 10.74 -14.25 2.70
N SER A 68 10.63 -13.00 2.24
CA SER A 68 11.11 -12.59 0.92
C SER A 68 11.60 -11.14 0.91
N PRO A 69 12.80 -10.88 1.47
CA PRO A 69 13.38 -9.54 1.55
C PRO A 69 13.63 -8.88 0.18
N THR A 70 13.67 -9.68 -0.89
CA THR A 70 13.84 -9.25 -2.29
C THR A 70 12.60 -9.51 -3.15
N ALA A 71 11.43 -9.81 -2.57
CA ALA A 71 10.22 -10.08 -3.35
C ALA A 71 9.78 -8.82 -4.12
N ARG A 72 10.27 -8.71 -5.36
CA ARG A 72 9.53 -8.06 -6.43
C ARG A 72 8.21 -8.82 -6.55
N ARG A 73 7.11 -8.15 -6.19
CA ARG A 73 5.73 -8.66 -6.19
C ARG A 73 5.52 -9.61 -7.38
N LYS A 74 5.49 -10.92 -7.13
CA LYS A 74 5.15 -11.90 -8.17
C LYS A 74 3.74 -11.56 -8.64
N ARG A 75 3.58 -11.20 -9.92
CA ARG A 75 2.28 -11.06 -10.59
C ARG A 75 1.45 -12.30 -10.28
N LYS A 76 0.31 -12.15 -9.59
CA LYS A 76 -0.74 -13.16 -9.68
C LYS A 76 -1.21 -13.17 -11.14
N PRO A 77 -1.28 -14.32 -11.83
CA PRO A 77 -1.88 -14.35 -13.15
C PRO A 77 -3.34 -13.90 -13.00
N MET A 78 -3.73 -12.86 -13.74
CA MET A 78 -5.13 -12.55 -13.97
C MET A 78 -5.76 -13.80 -14.59
N LEU A 79 -6.64 -14.45 -13.84
CA LEU A 79 -7.59 -15.39 -14.44
C LEU A 79 -8.55 -14.52 -15.24
N ALA A 80 -8.40 -14.56 -16.56
CA ALA A 80 -9.40 -14.06 -17.48
C ALA A 80 -10.67 -14.90 -17.30
N TYR A 81 -11.78 -14.24 -16.95
CA TYR A 81 -13.12 -14.66 -17.28
C TYR A 81 -13.78 -13.51 -18.04
#